data_AF-A0A0D2U5J7-F1
#
_entry.id   AF-A0A0D2U5J7-F1
#
_cell.length_a   1.000
_cell.length_b   1.000
_cell.length_c   1.000
_cell.angle_alpha   90.00
_cell.angle_beta   90.00
_cell.angle_gamma   90.00
#
_symmetry.space_group_name_H-M   'P 1'
#
loop_
_entity.id
_entity.type
_entity.pdbx_description
1 polymer ?
#
loop_
_entity_poly.entity_id
_entity_poly.type
_entity_poly.pdbx_seq_one_letter_code
_entity_poly.pdbx_strand_id
1 'polypeptide(L)'
;MASSLFFRASNLVSSARIRRRIPLLGAFCVLGLGFPSLCSILPSSSYLKTSCPQSPHFVHIERSKFSTQSADKTVQAVKMEGNSNIVPSIVVYVTVPNREAGRKLAGSIVKEKLAACVNIVPGLESVYLWEGKINSDPEEMLIIKTRQSLLEALTEHVKANHEYDVPEVIALPITGASPQYLEWLKNSTRD
;
A
#
# COMPACT_ATOMS: atom_id res chain seq x y z
N MET A 1 -74.37 -2.28 -2.83
CA MET A 1 -74.00 -3.17 -1.71
C MET A 1 -72.57 -2.82 -1.34
N ALA A 2 -72.37 -1.85 -0.45
CA ALA A 2 -72.23 -2.04 1.01
C ALA A 2 -71.00 -2.91 1.32
N SER A 3 -69.87 -2.27 1.68
CA SER A 3 -69.41 -2.05 3.08
C SER A 3 -68.74 -3.31 3.63
N SER A 4 -67.49 -3.26 4.07
CA SER A 4 -67.07 -3.15 5.49
C SER A 4 -65.89 -4.14 5.69
N LEU A 5 -64.90 -4.03 6.55
CA LEU A 5 -64.46 -3.10 7.60
C LEU A 5 -63.01 -3.49 7.97
N PHE A 6 -62.19 -2.48 8.28
CA PHE A 6 -61.17 -2.39 9.33
C PHE A 6 -60.77 -3.65 10.14
N PHE A 7 -59.47 -3.84 10.39
CA PHE A 7 -58.88 -3.59 11.73
C PHE A 7 -57.34 -3.51 11.73
N ARG A 8 -56.83 -2.86 12.77
CA ARG A 8 -55.52 -2.23 13.01
C ARG A 8 -54.78 -2.95 14.13
N ALA A 9 -53.44 -3.05 14.07
CA ALA A 9 -52.46 -2.96 15.18
C ALA A 9 -51.06 -3.27 14.62
N SER A 10 -50.07 -2.38 14.58
CA SER A 10 -49.29 -1.72 15.64
C SER A 10 -48.20 -2.58 16.30
N ASN A 11 -47.00 -2.00 16.35
CA ASN A 11 -45.86 -2.21 17.27
C ASN A 11 -44.75 -3.17 16.80
N LEU A 12 -43.56 -2.66 16.48
CA LEU A 12 -42.44 -2.24 17.37
C LEU A 12 -41.65 -3.43 17.91
N VAL A 13 -40.34 -3.18 18.10
CA VAL A 13 -39.28 -4.06 18.64
C VAL A 13 -38.55 -4.83 17.54
N SER A 14 -37.22 -4.89 17.45
CA SER A 14 -36.09 -4.11 17.94
C SER A 14 -34.89 -4.80 17.31
N SER A 15 -34.02 -4.07 16.62
CA SER A 15 -32.75 -4.60 16.13
C SER A 15 -31.88 -4.98 17.34
N ALA A 16 -31.57 -6.26 17.50
CA ALA A 16 -30.62 -6.74 18.49
C ALA A 16 -29.46 -7.44 17.76
N ARG A 17 -28.43 -6.66 17.39
CA ARG A 17 -27.09 -7.19 17.08
C ARG A 17 -26.52 -7.79 18.37
N ILE A 18 -26.61 -9.10 18.52
CA ILE A 18 -25.94 -9.84 19.58
C ILE A 18 -24.46 -10.01 19.18
N ARG A 19 -23.58 -9.09 19.63
CA ARG A 19 -22.14 -9.33 19.73
C ARG A 19 -21.86 -9.96 21.10
N ARG A 20 -21.58 -11.26 21.15
CA ARG A 20 -21.15 -11.94 22.38
C ARG A 20 -19.70 -11.56 22.68
N ARG A 21 -19.49 -10.75 23.72
CA ARG A 21 -18.22 -10.63 24.45
C ARG A 21 -18.14 -11.76 25.48
N ILE A 22 -17.03 -12.48 25.51
CA ILE A 22 -16.66 -13.39 26.60
C ILE A 22 -15.40 -12.80 27.25
N PRO A 23 -15.39 -12.51 28.56
CA PRO A 23 -14.16 -12.44 29.33
C PRO A 23 -14.14 -13.62 30.31
N LEU A 24 -13.16 -14.51 30.19
CA LEU A 24 -12.83 -15.43 31.28
C LEU A 24 -11.44 -15.09 31.80
N LEU A 25 -11.45 -14.61 33.05
CA LEU A 25 -10.30 -14.45 33.91
C LEU A 25 -9.57 -15.80 34.07
N GLY A 26 -8.24 -15.75 34.01
CA GLY A 26 -7.36 -16.82 34.44
C GLY A 26 -6.12 -16.22 35.06
N ALA A 27 -6.20 -15.87 36.34
CA ALA A 27 -5.06 -15.52 37.17
C ALA A 27 -4.21 -16.77 37.43
N PHE A 28 -2.90 -16.70 37.21
CA PHE A 28 -1.93 -17.55 37.88
C PHE A 28 -0.72 -16.72 38.29
N CYS A 29 -0.45 -16.77 39.58
CA CYS A 29 0.52 -15.95 40.30
C CYS A 29 1.62 -16.85 40.86
N VAL A 30 2.86 -16.36 40.76
CA VAL A 30 4.06 -16.56 41.62
C VAL A 30 4.78 -17.92 41.63
N LEU A 31 6.11 -17.87 41.36
CA LEU A 31 7.26 -18.18 42.26
C LEU A 31 8.55 -18.08 41.41
N GLY A 32 9.42 -17.07 41.59
CA GLY A 32 10.64 -17.11 42.44
C GLY A 32 11.79 -17.85 41.70
N LEU A 33 13.03 -17.38 41.51
CA LEU A 33 13.98 -16.68 42.38
C LEU A 33 15.22 -16.28 41.52
N GLY A 34 15.96 -15.23 41.91
CA GLY A 34 17.42 -15.18 41.67
C GLY A 34 18.02 -13.93 41.00
N PHE A 35 18.18 -12.85 41.76
CA PHE A 35 19.26 -11.84 41.58
C PHE A 35 20.42 -12.21 42.54
N PRO A 36 21.69 -11.85 42.25
CA PRO A 36 22.19 -10.53 42.70
C PRO A 36 23.22 -9.82 41.80
N SER A 37 23.19 -8.47 41.93
CA SER A 37 24.25 -7.44 41.88
C SER A 37 25.68 -7.82 41.42
N LEU A 38 26.37 -6.96 40.66
CA LEU A 38 27.12 -5.82 41.23
C LEU A 38 27.53 -4.77 40.18
N CYS A 39 27.51 -3.52 40.63
CA CYS A 39 27.92 -2.29 39.95
C CYS A 39 29.23 -1.77 40.58
N SER A 40 30.15 -1.22 39.80
CA SER A 40 31.25 -0.32 40.19
C SER A 40 31.69 0.44 38.92
N ILE A 41 31.53 1.77 38.76
CA ILE A 41 32.41 2.88 39.23
C ILE A 41 33.84 2.73 38.60
N LEU A 42 34.50 3.64 37.87
CA LEU A 42 34.37 5.05 37.42
C LEU A 42 35.52 5.32 36.37
N PRO A 43 35.91 6.56 35.95
CA PRO A 43 36.30 6.90 34.57
C PRO A 43 37.78 7.29 34.37
N SER A 44 38.16 7.62 33.11
CA SER A 44 38.92 8.83 32.69
C SER A 44 40.01 8.58 31.63
N SER A 45 40.19 9.59 30.76
CA SER A 45 41.32 9.84 29.84
C SER A 45 41.31 9.02 28.53
N SER A 46 41.54 9.57 27.34
CA SER A 46 42.29 10.76 26.98
C SER A 46 41.91 11.28 25.58
N TYR A 47 41.97 12.60 25.47
CA TYR A 47 42.06 13.43 24.27
C TYR A 47 43.02 12.91 23.19
N LEU A 48 42.69 13.10 21.91
CA LEU A 48 43.57 13.39 20.75
C LEU A 48 42.65 13.80 19.57
N LYS A 49 42.36 15.09 19.37
CA LYS A 49 43.03 16.05 18.45
C LYS A 49 43.34 15.50 17.03
N THR A 50 42.64 16.11 16.05
CA THR A 50 43.12 16.65 14.73
C THR A 50 43.95 15.70 13.85
N SER A 51 43.75 15.54 12.54
CA SER A 51 43.73 16.58 11.51
C SER A 51 43.51 15.91 10.13
N CYS A 52 42.83 16.60 9.22
CA CYS A 52 42.95 16.41 7.77
C CYS A 52 44.33 16.93 7.30
N PRO A 53 44.95 16.35 6.26
CA PRO A 53 45.34 17.22 5.14
C PRO A 53 45.25 16.58 3.73
N GLN A 54 44.66 17.38 2.83
CA GLN A 54 45.13 17.80 1.50
C GLN A 54 45.74 16.84 0.46
N SER A 55 45.32 17.11 -0.78
CA SER A 55 45.73 16.53 -2.07
C SER A 55 47.20 16.79 -2.43
N PRO A 56 47.66 16.19 -3.55
CA PRO A 56 48.19 17.04 -4.62
C PRO A 56 47.79 16.65 -6.06
N HIS A 57 47.62 17.69 -6.87
CA HIS A 57 48.10 17.93 -8.25
C HIS A 57 48.31 16.73 -9.19
N PHE A 58 47.55 16.62 -10.29
CA PHE A 58 47.75 17.30 -11.59
C PHE A 58 49.13 17.02 -12.21
N VAL A 59 49.16 16.02 -13.10
CA VAL A 59 50.17 15.90 -14.16
C VAL A 59 49.43 15.85 -15.49
N HIS A 60 49.76 16.81 -16.33
CA HIS A 60 49.36 16.97 -17.73
C HIS A 60 50.43 16.30 -18.61
N ILE A 61 50.13 16.11 -19.92
CA ILE A 61 51.05 15.74 -21.03
C ILE A 61 51.05 14.20 -21.27
N GLU A 62 50.73 13.60 -22.43
CA GLU A 62 50.88 13.99 -23.84
C GLU A 62 49.70 13.64 -24.75
N ARG A 63 49.67 14.42 -25.83
CA ARG A 63 48.78 14.46 -26.99
C ARG A 63 49.30 13.47 -28.05
N SER A 64 48.62 12.35 -28.24
CA SER A 64 48.84 11.47 -29.41
C SER A 64 47.76 11.75 -30.46
N LYS A 65 48.17 12.33 -31.59
CA LYS A 65 47.40 12.38 -32.82
C LYS A 65 47.65 11.07 -33.57
N PHE A 66 46.61 10.25 -33.76
CA PHE A 66 46.57 9.34 -34.91
C PHE A 66 45.19 9.32 -35.54
N SER A 67 45.23 9.32 -36.86
CA SER A 67 44.20 9.72 -37.81
C SER A 67 43.11 8.68 -37.99
N THR A 68 41.89 9.17 -38.23
CA THR A 68 40.81 8.60 -39.06
C THR A 68 40.78 7.09 -39.29
N GLN A 69 39.73 6.44 -38.77
CA GLN A 69 38.93 5.55 -39.59
C GLN A 69 37.45 5.61 -39.15
N SER A 70 36.64 6.07 -40.10
CA SER A 70 35.19 6.03 -40.10
C SER A 70 34.70 4.58 -40.04
N ALA A 71 33.87 4.27 -39.05
CA ALA A 71 32.91 3.20 -39.14
C ALA A 71 31.60 3.73 -38.54
N ASP A 72 30.79 4.27 -39.45
CA ASP A 72 29.37 4.51 -39.30
C ASP A 72 28.69 3.29 -38.66
N LYS A 73 28.46 3.37 -37.36
CA LYS A 73 27.31 2.76 -36.73
C LYS A 73 26.52 3.90 -36.14
N THR A 74 25.69 4.49 -37.00
CA THR A 74 24.45 5.15 -36.61
C THR A 74 23.85 4.35 -35.47
N VAL A 75 24.04 4.83 -34.23
CA VAL A 75 23.14 4.52 -33.13
C VAL A 75 21.84 5.08 -33.64
N GLN A 76 21.03 4.21 -34.25
CA GLN A 76 19.67 4.55 -34.57
C GLN A 76 19.07 4.92 -33.23
N ALA A 77 18.91 6.22 -33.03
CA ALA A 77 17.95 6.74 -32.09
C ALA A 77 16.67 5.97 -32.41
N VAL A 78 16.32 5.02 -31.54
CA VAL A 78 15.02 4.40 -31.54
C VAL A 78 14.09 5.55 -31.24
N LYS A 79 13.66 6.22 -32.31
CA LYS A 79 12.51 7.09 -32.32
C LYS A 79 11.38 6.15 -31.94
N MET A 80 11.09 6.07 -30.64
CA MET A 80 9.83 5.53 -30.19
C MET A 80 8.79 6.44 -30.81
N GLU A 81 8.21 5.98 -31.93
CA GLU A 81 6.92 6.46 -32.36
C GLU A 81 6.02 6.39 -31.12
N GLY A 82 5.63 7.55 -30.62
CA GLY A 82 4.73 7.66 -29.49
C GLY A 82 3.43 6.99 -29.89
N ASN A 83 3.29 5.71 -29.54
CA ASN A 83 2.02 5.02 -29.61
C ASN A 83 1.07 5.84 -28.74
N SER A 84 0.09 6.49 -29.35
CA SER A 84 -0.93 7.35 -28.72
C SER A 84 -1.90 6.55 -27.83
N ASN A 85 -1.48 5.39 -27.33
CA ASN A 85 -2.24 4.43 -26.55
C ASN A 85 -1.87 4.42 -25.07
N ILE A 86 -1.01 5.33 -24.59
CA ILE A 86 -0.71 5.41 -23.15
C ILE A 86 -1.92 6.02 -22.43
N VAL A 87 -2.60 5.21 -21.64
CA VAL A 87 -3.67 5.65 -20.74
C VAL A 87 -3.07 6.12 -19.42
N PRO A 88 -3.48 7.28 -18.87
CA PRO A 88 -3.09 7.68 -17.52
C PRO A 88 -3.41 6.57 -16.53
N SER A 89 -2.41 6.14 -15.78
CA SER A 89 -2.49 4.98 -14.90
C SER A 89 -2.11 5.35 -13.47
N ILE A 90 -2.66 4.63 -12.52
CA ILE A 90 -2.51 4.87 -11.09
C ILE A 90 -2.24 3.58 -10.33
N VAL A 91 -1.54 3.72 -9.20
CA VAL A 91 -1.50 2.71 -8.14
C VAL A 91 -2.49 3.13 -7.07
N VAL A 92 -3.37 2.23 -6.64
CA VAL A 92 -4.34 2.49 -5.57
C VAL A 92 -4.01 1.61 -4.37
N TYR A 93 -3.98 2.22 -3.20
CA TYR A 93 -3.85 1.54 -1.91
C TYR A 93 -5.23 1.40 -1.27
N VAL A 94 -5.50 0.20 -0.77
CA VAL A 94 -6.69 -0.14 0.00
C VAL A 94 -6.27 -1.09 1.12
N THR A 95 -6.55 -0.75 2.37
CA THR A 95 -6.39 -1.70 3.49
C THR A 95 -7.63 -2.55 3.66
N VAL A 96 -7.44 -3.77 4.19
CA VAL A 96 -8.53 -4.72 4.46
C VAL A 96 -8.29 -5.43 5.80
N PRO A 97 -9.35 -5.82 6.52
CA PRO A 97 -9.23 -6.33 7.90
C PRO A 97 -8.56 -7.70 8.01
N ASN A 98 -8.52 -8.48 6.93
CA ASN A 98 -7.96 -9.83 6.95
C ASN A 98 -7.72 -10.40 5.54
N ARG A 99 -7.01 -11.53 5.51
CA ARG A 99 -6.63 -12.27 4.30
C ARG A 99 -7.79 -12.72 3.42
N GLU A 100 -8.89 -13.15 4.03
CA GLU A 100 -10.05 -13.61 3.27
C GLU A 100 -10.72 -12.45 2.54
N ALA A 101 -10.92 -11.33 3.26
CA ALA A 101 -11.43 -10.08 2.70
C ALA A 101 -10.54 -9.58 1.56
N GLY A 102 -9.21 -9.53 1.78
CA GLY A 102 -8.24 -9.10 0.76
C GLY A 102 -8.29 -9.94 -0.51
N ARG A 103 -8.27 -11.27 -0.37
CA ARG A 103 -8.34 -12.18 -1.52
C ARG A 103 -9.67 -12.07 -2.27
N LYS A 104 -10.78 -11.96 -1.56
CA LYS A 104 -12.12 -11.81 -2.16
C LYS A 104 -12.23 -10.49 -2.92
N LEU A 105 -11.81 -9.39 -2.29
CA LEU A 105 -11.88 -8.05 -2.88
C LEU A 105 -10.96 -7.95 -4.10
N ALA A 106 -9.70 -8.36 -3.98
CA ALA A 106 -8.75 -8.40 -5.09
C ALA A 106 -9.28 -9.23 -6.29
N GLY A 107 -9.84 -10.41 -6.01
CA GLY A 107 -10.44 -11.26 -7.04
C GLY A 107 -11.62 -10.60 -7.75
N SER A 108 -12.51 -9.94 -7.01
CA SER A 108 -13.66 -9.24 -7.58
C SER A 108 -13.25 -8.04 -8.45
N ILE A 109 -12.28 -7.24 -8.00
CA ILE A 109 -11.76 -6.07 -8.72
C ILE A 109 -11.22 -6.47 -10.11
N VAL A 110 -10.39 -7.53 -10.14
CA VAL A 110 -9.81 -8.02 -11.41
C VAL A 110 -10.88 -8.65 -12.29
N LYS A 111 -11.80 -9.44 -11.71
CA LYS A 111 -12.90 -10.08 -12.44
C LYS A 111 -13.81 -9.06 -13.13
N GLU A 112 -14.06 -7.93 -12.49
CA GLU A 112 -14.87 -6.83 -13.03
C GLU A 112 -14.09 -5.88 -13.95
N LYS A 113 -12.81 -6.20 -14.22
CA LYS A 113 -11.88 -5.40 -15.04
C LYS A 113 -11.72 -3.96 -14.54
N LEU A 114 -11.87 -3.76 -13.23
CA LEU A 114 -11.64 -2.47 -12.56
C LEU A 114 -10.16 -2.21 -12.30
N ALA A 115 -9.32 -3.25 -12.36
CA ALA A 115 -7.87 -3.15 -12.32
C ALA A 115 -7.22 -4.28 -13.11
N ALA A 116 -6.00 -4.05 -13.60
CA ALA A 116 -5.24 -5.07 -14.31
C ALA A 116 -4.63 -6.12 -13.36
N CYS A 117 -4.15 -5.67 -12.19
CA CYS A 117 -3.70 -6.58 -11.13
C CYS A 117 -3.77 -5.94 -9.75
N VAL A 118 -3.67 -6.80 -8.74
CA VAL A 118 -3.62 -6.45 -7.32
C VAL A 118 -2.51 -7.27 -6.67
N ASN A 119 -1.59 -6.62 -5.94
CA ASN A 119 -0.70 -7.32 -5.01
C ASN A 119 -1.33 -7.26 -3.62
N ILE A 120 -1.19 -8.33 -2.85
CA ILE A 120 -1.64 -8.39 -1.45
C ILE A 120 -0.42 -8.49 -0.56
N VAL A 121 -0.23 -7.52 0.33
CA VAL A 121 0.85 -7.51 1.32
C VAL A 121 0.24 -7.86 2.68
N PRO A 122 0.56 -9.04 3.25
CA PRO A 122 0.01 -9.46 4.54
C PRO A 122 0.78 -8.88 5.72
N GLY A 123 0.18 -8.93 6.91
CA GLY A 123 0.88 -8.66 8.17
C GLY A 123 1.15 -7.18 8.43
N LEU A 124 0.24 -6.30 8.00
CA LEU A 124 0.30 -4.89 8.36
C LEU A 124 -0.29 -4.66 9.75
N GLU A 125 0.21 -3.63 10.42
CA GLU A 125 -0.38 -3.06 11.62
C GLU A 125 -0.73 -1.60 11.30
N SER A 126 -2.03 -1.28 11.38
CA SER A 126 -2.57 0.05 11.08
C SER A 126 -2.85 0.80 12.37
N VAL A 127 -2.14 1.91 12.58
CA VAL A 127 -2.24 2.73 13.79
C VAL A 127 -2.94 4.06 13.48
N TYR A 128 -4.02 4.37 14.20
CA TYR A 128 -4.86 5.54 13.92
C TYR A 128 -5.54 6.08 15.17
N LEU A 129 -5.99 7.35 15.12
CA LEU A 129 -6.74 8.00 16.21
C LEU A 129 -8.24 7.86 15.94
N TRP A 130 -8.97 7.22 16.86
CA TRP A 130 -10.42 7.11 16.79
C TRP A 130 -11.03 7.28 18.18
N GLU A 131 -12.10 8.07 18.28
CA GLU A 131 -12.77 8.41 19.55
C GLU A 131 -11.81 8.86 20.66
N GLY A 132 -10.78 9.64 20.28
CA GLY A 132 -9.78 10.17 21.21
C GLY A 132 -8.77 9.14 21.73
N LYS A 133 -8.73 7.94 21.16
CA LYS A 133 -7.78 6.88 21.52
C LYS A 133 -6.95 6.47 20.32
N ILE A 134 -5.68 6.16 20.56
CA ILE A 134 -4.84 5.50 19.57
C ILE A 134 -5.25 4.03 19.52
N ASN A 135 -5.65 3.57 18.35
CA ASN A 135 -6.01 2.19 18.07
C ASN A 135 -4.94 1.60 17.15
N SER A 136 -4.83 0.28 17.18
CA SER A 136 -3.97 -0.49 16.31
C SER A 136 -4.72 -1.76 15.90
N ASP A 137 -4.84 -1.98 14.59
CA ASP A 137 -5.51 -3.16 14.05
C ASP A 137 -4.62 -3.90 13.05
N PRO A 138 -4.63 -5.26 13.05
CA PRO A 138 -3.96 -6.04 12.03
C PRO A 138 -4.74 -5.97 10.72
N GLU A 139 -4.04 -5.71 9.61
CA GLU A 139 -4.63 -5.56 8.29
C GLU A 139 -3.76 -6.20 7.19
N GLU A 140 -4.29 -6.20 5.96
CA GLU A 140 -3.48 -6.41 4.76
C GLU A 140 -3.59 -5.17 3.84
N MET A 141 -2.54 -4.94 3.04
CA MET A 141 -2.53 -3.88 2.03
C MET A 141 -2.75 -4.45 0.64
N LEU A 142 -3.71 -3.88 -0.08
CA LEU A 142 -3.92 -4.12 -1.51
C LEU A 142 -3.24 -3.02 -2.31
N ILE A 143 -2.34 -3.42 -3.21
CA ILE A 143 -1.66 -2.53 -4.16
C ILE A 143 -2.20 -2.82 -5.57
N ILE A 144 -3.15 -1.99 -5.98
CA ILE A 144 -3.99 -2.16 -7.17
C ILE A 144 -3.43 -1.30 -8.30
N LYS A 145 -3.26 -1.85 -9.51
CA LYS A 145 -2.78 -1.09 -10.68
C LYS A 145 -3.90 -0.99 -11.69
N THR A 146 -4.32 0.23 -11.99
CA THR A 146 -5.46 0.49 -12.86
C THR A 146 -5.31 1.80 -13.64
N ARG A 147 -6.29 2.09 -14.51
CA ARG A 147 -6.41 3.37 -15.20
C ARG A 147 -6.92 4.44 -14.24
N GLN A 148 -6.49 5.68 -14.44
CA GLN A 148 -6.99 6.83 -13.68
C GLN A 148 -8.50 7.02 -13.87
N SER A 149 -9.04 6.72 -15.06
CA SER A 149 -10.47 6.81 -15.37
C SER A 149 -11.34 5.87 -14.54
N LEU A 150 -10.77 4.80 -13.98
CA LEU A 150 -11.50 3.80 -13.21
C LEU A 150 -11.48 4.05 -11.70
N LEU A 151 -10.85 5.14 -11.22
CA LEU A 151 -10.72 5.39 -9.78
C LEU A 151 -12.08 5.48 -9.08
N GLU A 152 -13.05 6.18 -9.66
CA GLU A 152 -14.38 6.33 -9.07
C GLU A 152 -15.11 4.99 -9.00
N ALA A 153 -15.19 4.26 -10.12
CA ALA A 153 -15.81 2.94 -10.18
C ALA A 153 -15.12 1.92 -9.24
N LEU A 154 -13.79 1.95 -9.14
CA LEU A 154 -13.03 1.14 -8.21
C LEU A 154 -13.38 1.49 -6.76
N THR A 155 -13.49 2.79 -6.44
CA THR A 155 -13.83 3.27 -5.10
C THR A 155 -15.23 2.85 -4.69
N GLU A 156 -16.21 2.96 -5.58
CA GLU A 156 -17.58 2.47 -5.38
C GLU A 156 -17.62 0.97 -5.16
N HIS A 157 -16.88 0.22 -5.98
CA HIS A 157 -16.77 -1.23 -5.85
C HIS A 157 -16.17 -1.65 -4.51
N VAL A 158 -15.10 -0.97 -4.07
CA VAL A 158 -14.51 -1.20 -2.75
C VAL A 158 -15.55 -0.92 -1.67
N LYS A 159 -16.19 0.25 -1.67
CA LYS A 159 -17.23 0.59 -0.67
C LYS A 159 -18.35 -0.44 -0.59
N ALA A 160 -18.82 -0.94 -1.74
CA ALA A 160 -19.89 -1.93 -1.78
C ALA A 160 -19.48 -3.32 -1.24
N ASN A 161 -18.18 -3.62 -1.21
CA ASN A 161 -17.63 -4.94 -0.87
C ASN A 161 -16.69 -4.92 0.33
N HIS A 162 -16.62 -3.81 1.08
CA HIS A 162 -15.74 -3.65 2.23
C HIS A 162 -16.53 -3.75 3.55
N GLU A 163 -15.87 -4.23 4.61
CA GLU A 163 -16.49 -4.36 5.95
C GLU A 163 -16.62 -3.01 6.66
N TYR A 164 -15.65 -2.11 6.44
CA TYR A 164 -15.64 -0.78 7.05
C TYR A 164 -16.59 0.18 6.35
N ASP A 165 -17.21 1.05 7.13
CA ASP A 165 -18.10 2.11 6.63
C ASP A 165 -17.35 3.14 5.77
N VAL A 166 -16.09 3.42 6.11
CA VAL A 166 -15.20 4.32 5.37
C VAL A 166 -13.89 3.59 5.09
N PRO A 167 -13.81 2.80 3.99
CA PRO A 167 -12.57 2.13 3.62
C PRO A 167 -11.52 3.13 3.12
N GLU A 168 -10.26 2.88 3.43
CA GLU A 168 -9.14 3.61 2.82
C GLU A 168 -9.07 3.29 1.32
N VAL A 169 -9.13 4.32 0.47
CA VAL A 169 -8.88 4.20 -0.97
C VAL A 169 -8.11 5.45 -1.41
N ILE A 170 -6.82 5.32 -1.64
CA ILE A 170 -5.95 6.43 -2.05
C ILE A 170 -5.18 6.08 -3.31
N ALA A 171 -4.98 7.05 -4.20
CA ALA A 171 -4.36 6.85 -5.50
C ALA A 171 -3.05 7.63 -5.65
N LEU A 172 -2.06 7.00 -6.27
CA LEU A 172 -0.75 7.54 -6.61
C LEU A 172 -0.56 7.48 -8.13
N PRO A 173 -0.10 8.57 -8.78
CA PRO A 173 0.11 8.59 -10.23
C PRO A 173 1.28 7.68 -10.64
N ILE A 174 1.10 6.92 -11.71
CA ILE A 174 2.20 6.24 -12.40
C ILE A 174 2.77 7.23 -13.43
N THR A 175 3.97 7.76 -13.15
CA THR A 175 4.66 8.71 -14.04
C THR A 175 5.48 8.01 -15.12
N GLY A 176 5.74 6.72 -14.98
CA GLY A 176 6.45 5.91 -15.97
C GLY A 176 6.40 4.41 -15.64
N ALA A 177 6.39 3.58 -16.68
CA ALA A 177 6.49 2.13 -16.62
C ALA A 177 6.95 1.62 -18.00
N SER A 178 7.23 0.32 -18.14
CA SER A 178 7.54 -0.24 -19.46
C SER A 178 6.33 -0.11 -20.40
N PRO A 179 6.52 0.25 -21.68
CA PRO A 179 5.41 0.44 -22.62
C PRO A 179 4.51 -0.81 -22.73
N GLN A 180 5.12 -1.99 -22.76
CA GLN A 180 4.42 -3.27 -22.82
C GLN A 180 3.55 -3.53 -21.59
N TYR A 181 3.99 -3.09 -20.41
CA TYR A 181 3.20 -3.23 -19.18
C TYR A 181 2.00 -2.28 -19.16
N LEU A 182 2.18 -1.04 -19.62
CA LEU A 182 1.08 -0.08 -19.73
C LEU A 182 0.05 -0.51 -20.78
N GLU A 183 0.50 -1.09 -21.88
CA GLU A 183 -0.39 -1.67 -22.89
C GLU A 183 -1.18 -2.87 -22.34
N TRP A 184 -0.52 -3.78 -21.63
CA TRP A 184 -1.21 -4.88 -20.95
C TRP A 184 -2.20 -4.38 -19.89
N LEU A 185 -1.82 -3.37 -19.09
CA LEU A 185 -2.70 -2.75 -18.09
C LEU A 185 -3.94 -2.17 -18.75
N LYS A 186 -3.75 -1.42 -19.85
CA LYS A 186 -4.84 -0.88 -20.66
C LYS A 186 -5.76 -2.01 -21.14
N ASN A 187 -5.22 -3.04 -21.78
CA ASN A 187 -6.02 -4.12 -22.39
C ASN A 187 -6.71 -5.02 -21.35
N SER A 188 -6.21 -5.07 -20.12
CA SER A 188 -6.78 -5.85 -19.02
C SER A 188 -7.89 -5.13 -18.25
N THR A 189 -8.08 -3.84 -18.50
CA THR A 189 -9.07 -2.99 -17.82
C THR A 189 -10.18 -2.59 -18.77
N ARG A 190 -11.38 -2.34 -18.23
CA ARG A 190 -12.49 -1.79 -19.03
C ARG A 190 -12.23 -0.32 -19.37
N ASP A 191 -12.92 0.17 -20.39
CA ASP A 191 -12.81 1.56 -20.84
C ASP A 191 -13.51 2.55 -19.90
#